data_AF-A0A0F4KUV6-F1
#
_entry.id   AF-A0A0F4KUV6-F1
#
_cell.length_a   1.000
_cell.length_b   1.000
_cell.length_c   1.000
_cell.angle_alpha   90.00
_cell.angle_beta   90.00
_cell.angle_gamma   90.00
#
_symmetry.space_group_name_H-M   'P 1'
#
loop_
_entity.id
_entity.type
_entity.pdbx_description
1 polymer ?
#
loop_
_entity_poly.entity_id
_entity_poly.type
_entity_poly.pdbx_seq_one_letter_code
_entity_poly.pdbx_strand_id
1 'polypeptide(L)'
;MAAQYMPRTHTNLNAGGPTDRLEIMISKESDRAVMNFVHERDWDQFHTPANLAKSICIEAAELLECYQWGDDPRDGDEGHVADELADVLTYCIQLADRLDLDMYRIIMDKLHRTADRYPVATSNGSSRKYRPLQ
;
A
#
# COMPACT_ATOMS: atom_id res chain seq x y z
N MET A 1 -32.90 36.69 2.02
CA MET A 1 -33.25 35.84 0.86
C MET A 1 -32.86 36.63 -0.39
N ALA A 2 -32.04 36.16 -1.34
CA ALA A 2 -31.35 34.90 -1.55
C ALA A 2 -30.00 35.22 -2.22
N ALA A 3 -28.93 34.55 -1.81
CA ALA A 3 -27.62 34.66 -2.45
C ALA A 3 -27.67 33.92 -3.80
N GLN A 4 -27.33 34.62 -4.87
CA GLN A 4 -27.34 34.13 -6.24
C GLN A 4 -26.13 33.22 -6.47
N TYR A 5 -26.39 31.95 -6.77
CA TYR A 5 -25.40 30.93 -7.06
C TYR A 5 -24.72 31.23 -8.41
N MET A 6 -23.41 31.45 -8.41
CA MET A 6 -22.57 31.53 -9.61
C MET A 6 -21.75 30.24 -9.70
N PRO A 7 -21.87 29.44 -10.77
CA PRO A 7 -21.03 28.26 -10.93
C PRO A 7 -19.61 28.71 -11.29
N ARG A 8 -18.63 28.28 -10.51
CA ARG A 8 -17.21 28.44 -10.87
C ARG A 8 -16.94 27.61 -12.11
N THR A 9 -16.55 28.27 -13.20
CA THR A 9 -15.93 27.63 -14.35
C THR A 9 -14.58 27.05 -13.90
N HIS A 10 -14.47 25.73 -13.87
CA HIS A 10 -13.18 25.06 -13.74
C HIS A 10 -12.39 25.31 -15.02
N THR A 11 -11.45 26.25 -14.95
CA THR A 11 -10.41 26.42 -15.95
C THR A 11 -9.59 25.13 -15.99
N ASN A 12 -9.53 24.55 -17.19
CA ASN A 12 -8.74 23.39 -17.55
C ASN A 12 -7.26 23.64 -17.22
N LEU A 13 -6.73 22.90 -16.23
CA LEU A 13 -5.31 22.85 -15.94
C LEU A 13 -4.79 21.47 -16.31
N ASN A 14 -3.83 21.49 -17.24
CA ASN A 14 -2.91 20.42 -17.60
C ASN A 14 -3.47 19.29 -18.49
N ALA A 15 -3.51 19.63 -19.79
CA ALA A 15 -3.06 18.71 -20.83
C ALA A 15 -1.58 18.32 -20.58
N GLY A 16 -1.38 17.19 -19.91
CA GLY A 16 -0.12 16.45 -19.87
C GLY A 16 -0.40 15.03 -20.34
N GLY A 17 0.31 14.57 -21.38
CA GLY A 17 0.17 13.22 -21.93
C GLY A 17 0.46 12.13 -20.89
N PRO A 18 0.22 10.84 -21.23
CA PRO A 18 0.44 9.73 -20.31
C PRO A 18 1.91 9.74 -19.89
N THR A 19 2.17 10.09 -18.64
CA THR A 19 3.49 9.95 -18.06
C THR A 19 3.81 8.46 -18.03
N ASP A 20 4.66 8.05 -18.96
CA ASP A 20 5.40 6.79 -19.01
C ASP A 20 6.38 6.69 -17.81
N ARG A 21 5.84 6.82 -16.62
CA ARG A 21 6.53 6.52 -15.36
C ARG A 21 5.61 5.64 -14.53
N LEU A 22 5.57 4.37 -14.95
CA LEU A 22 5.65 3.29 -13.97
C LEU A 22 7.00 3.43 -13.26
N GLU A 23 7.14 4.42 -12.38
CA GLU A 23 8.11 4.32 -11.31
C GLU A 23 7.73 3.06 -10.54
N ILE A 24 8.59 2.06 -10.62
CA ILE A 24 8.40 0.76 -9.98
C ILE A 24 8.07 1.02 -8.50
N MET A 25 6.89 0.58 -8.05
CA MET A 25 6.30 0.95 -6.75
C MET A 25 7.17 0.61 -5.52
N ILE A 26 8.24 -0.16 -5.69
CA ILE A 26 9.41 -0.23 -4.80
C ILE A 26 10.61 -0.43 -5.73
N SER A 27 11.53 0.52 -5.81
CA SER A 27 12.67 0.38 -6.72
C SER A 27 13.67 -0.64 -6.15
N LYS A 28 14.48 -1.25 -7.01
CA LYS A 28 15.62 -2.08 -6.56
C LYS A 28 16.57 -1.30 -5.64
N GLU A 29 16.53 0.03 -5.68
CA GLU A 29 17.33 0.88 -4.79
C GLU A 29 16.71 0.94 -3.40
N SER A 30 15.38 1.03 -3.29
CA SER A 30 14.66 0.94 -2.01
C SER A 30 14.92 -0.40 -1.32
N ASP A 31 14.79 -1.51 -2.05
CA ASP A 31 15.08 -2.85 -1.51
C ASP A 31 16.51 -2.92 -0.96
N ARG A 32 17.49 -2.45 -1.75
CA ARG A 32 18.90 -2.44 -1.34
C ARG A 32 19.15 -1.52 -0.15
N ALA A 33 18.52 -0.35 -0.10
CA ALA A 33 18.68 0.58 1.00
C ALA A 33 18.19 -0.04 2.31
N VAL A 34 17.04 -0.71 2.29
CA VAL A 34 16.50 -1.45 3.45
C VAL A 34 17.46 -2.57 3.86
N MET A 35 17.91 -3.41 2.94
CA MET A 35 18.82 -4.52 3.29
C MET A 35 20.16 -4.02 3.82
N ASN A 36 20.73 -2.98 3.22
CA ASN A 36 21.97 -2.38 3.71
C ASN A 36 21.79 -1.83 5.12
N PHE A 37 20.68 -1.13 5.40
CA PHE A 37 20.39 -0.60 6.73
C PHE A 37 20.33 -1.70 7.80
N VAL A 38 19.70 -2.84 7.46
CA VAL A 38 19.62 -4.03 8.32
C VAL A 38 20.98 -4.67 8.53
N HIS A 39 21.74 -4.88 7.45
CA HIS A 39 23.05 -5.53 7.50
C HIS A 39 24.10 -4.70 8.26
N GLU A 40 24.12 -3.38 8.06
CA GLU A 40 25.03 -2.46 8.77
C GLU A 40 24.88 -2.52 10.29
N ARG A 41 23.71 -2.96 10.78
CA ARG A 41 23.37 -3.07 12.20
C ARG A 41 23.42 -4.50 12.72
N ASP A 42 23.78 -5.47 11.87
CA ASP A 42 23.76 -6.90 12.20
C ASP A 42 22.37 -7.37 12.69
N TRP A 43 21.29 -6.78 12.17
CA TRP A 43 19.93 -7.08 12.61
C TRP A 43 19.32 -8.33 11.96
N ASP A 44 19.94 -8.84 10.90
CA ASP A 44 19.48 -10.03 10.17
C ASP A 44 19.29 -11.25 11.10
N GLN A 45 20.10 -11.35 12.17
CA GLN A 45 19.98 -12.40 13.18
C GLN A 45 18.61 -12.45 13.89
N PHE A 46 17.89 -11.32 13.96
CA PHE A 46 16.57 -11.23 14.59
C PHE A 46 15.41 -11.43 13.59
N HIS A 47 15.71 -11.38 12.29
CA HIS A 47 14.74 -11.36 11.18
C HIS A 47 14.32 -12.77 10.76
N THR A 48 13.82 -13.56 11.72
CA THR A 48 13.11 -14.79 11.37
C THR A 48 11.79 -14.45 10.65
N PRO A 49 11.29 -15.31 9.71
CA PRO A 49 10.01 -15.05 9.03
C PRO A 49 8.84 -14.79 9.99
N ALA A 50 8.82 -15.49 11.13
CA ALA A 50 7.79 -15.30 12.14
C ALA A 50 7.92 -13.97 12.89
N ASN A 51 9.13 -13.43 13.07
CA ASN A 51 9.32 -12.13 13.71
C ASN A 51 8.92 -11.01 12.74
N LEU A 52 9.36 -11.09 11.49
CA LEU A 52 8.99 -10.11 10.46
C LEU A 52 7.47 -10.07 10.23
N ALA A 53 6.80 -11.24 10.20
CA ALA A 53 5.34 -11.29 10.12
C ALA A 53 4.63 -10.61 11.30
N LYS A 54 5.20 -10.71 12.52
CA LYS A 54 4.67 -9.99 13.69
C LYS A 54 4.89 -8.49 13.55
N SER A 55 6.08 -8.06 13.12
CA SER A 55 6.37 -6.65 12.87
C SER A 55 5.38 -6.04 11.89
N ILE A 56 5.10 -6.70 10.75
CA ILE A 56 4.06 -6.26 9.80
C ILE A 56 2.71 -6.05 10.49
N CYS A 57 2.29 -6.96 11.36
CA CYS A 57 1.02 -6.82 12.07
C CYS A 57 1.03 -5.69 13.11
N ILE A 58 2.17 -5.40 13.73
CA ILE A 58 2.34 -4.31 14.70
C ILE A 58 2.21 -2.98 13.96
N GLU A 59 3.00 -2.74 12.90
CA GLU A 59 2.95 -1.46 12.17
C GLU A 59 1.63 -1.27 11.43
N ALA A 60 0.98 -2.34 10.99
CA ALA A 60 -0.36 -2.26 10.44
C ALA A 60 -1.40 -1.86 11.50
N ALA A 61 -1.16 -2.17 12.78
CA ALA A 61 -2.00 -1.72 13.88
C ALA A 61 -1.70 -0.26 14.27
N GLU A 62 -0.45 0.20 14.17
CA GLU A 62 -0.08 1.60 14.36
C GLU A 62 -0.70 2.47 13.25
N LEU A 63 -0.61 2.03 11.99
CA LEU A 63 -1.33 2.65 10.87
C LEU A 63 -2.85 2.70 11.10
N LEU A 64 -3.44 1.65 11.67
CA LEU A 64 -4.85 1.63 12.02
C LEU A 64 -5.18 2.63 13.14
N GLU A 65 -4.27 2.81 14.10
CA GLU A 65 -4.43 3.76 15.20
C GLU A 65 -4.57 5.20 14.69
N CYS A 66 -3.91 5.55 13.59
CA CYS A 66 -4.07 6.85 12.94
C CYS A 66 -5.54 7.17 12.60
N TYR A 67 -6.38 6.15 12.39
CA TYR A 67 -7.80 6.28 12.03
C TYR A 67 -8.74 5.79 13.14
N GLN A 68 -8.24 5.62 14.37
CA GLN A 68 -9.01 5.02 15.47
C GLN A 68 -10.33 5.77 15.78
N TRP A 69 -10.35 7.09 15.59
CA TRP A 69 -11.46 7.96 16.00
C TRP A 69 -12.26 8.55 14.84
N GLY A 70 -11.92 8.22 13.59
CA GLY A 70 -12.59 8.75 12.41
C GLY A 70 -11.85 8.44 11.11
N ASP A 71 -12.43 8.89 9.99
CA ASP A 71 -11.86 8.70 8.65
C ASP A 71 -10.70 9.68 8.36
N ASP A 72 -10.57 10.74 9.16
CA ASP A 72 -9.45 11.67 9.11
C ASP A 72 -8.31 11.17 10.02
N PRO A 73 -7.04 11.36 9.64
CA PRO A 73 -5.91 11.08 10.50
C PRO A 73 -6.05 11.78 11.86
N ARG A 74 -5.71 11.09 12.94
CA ARG A 74 -5.70 11.64 14.30
C ARG A 74 -4.89 12.93 14.31
N ASP A 75 -5.50 13.98 14.86
CA ASP A 75 -4.92 15.33 14.95
C ASP A 75 -4.49 15.96 13.61
N GLY A 76 -4.96 15.41 12.47
CA GLY A 76 -4.56 15.84 11.14
C GLY A 76 -3.11 15.52 10.80
N ASP A 77 -2.55 14.45 11.38
CA ASP A 77 -1.15 14.07 11.16
C ASP A 77 -0.99 13.12 9.97
N GLU A 78 -1.01 13.67 8.74
CA GLU A 78 -0.74 12.85 7.54
C GLU A 78 0.71 12.34 7.49
N GLY A 79 1.63 12.98 8.23
CA GLY A 79 3.03 12.56 8.31
C GLY A 79 3.15 11.22 9.00
N HIS A 80 2.51 11.09 10.16
CA HIS A 80 2.50 9.83 10.91
C HIS A 80 1.85 8.69 10.11
N VAL A 81 0.76 8.94 9.38
CA VAL A 81 0.18 7.94 8.47
C VAL A 81 1.19 7.46 7.42
N ALA A 82 1.96 8.38 6.84
CA ALA A 82 2.97 8.04 5.85
C ALA A 82 4.12 7.23 6.45
N ASP A 83 4.54 7.57 7.68
CA ASP A 83 5.58 6.85 8.41
C ASP A 83 5.13 5.41 8.72
N GLU A 84 3.93 5.21 9.29
CA GLU A 84 3.44 3.86 9.61
C GLU A 84 3.22 2.99 8.36
N LEU A 85 2.75 3.59 7.26
CA LEU A 85 2.65 2.89 5.98
C LEU A 85 4.03 2.51 5.44
N ALA A 86 5.03 3.38 5.58
CA ALA A 86 6.39 3.09 5.17
C ALA A 86 7.00 1.94 5.99
N ASP A 87 6.69 1.86 7.28
CA ASP A 87 7.17 0.78 8.15
C ASP A 87 6.51 -0.57 7.78
N VAL A 88 5.20 -0.60 7.52
CA VAL A 88 4.52 -1.79 6.98
C VAL A 88 5.20 -2.29 5.69
N LEU A 89 5.47 -1.37 4.75
CA LEU A 89 6.12 -1.72 3.49
C LEU A 89 7.55 -2.22 3.70
N THR A 90 8.30 -1.57 4.59
CA THR A 90 9.69 -1.91 4.91
C THR A 90 9.81 -3.33 5.48
N TYR A 91 8.90 -3.73 6.38
CA TYR A 91 8.90 -5.12 6.88
C TYR A 91 8.38 -6.12 5.83
N CYS A 92 7.49 -5.71 4.91
CA CYS A 92 7.12 -6.57 3.78
C CYS A 92 8.32 -6.86 2.85
N ILE A 93 9.15 -5.85 2.56
CA ILE A 93 10.40 -6.01 1.79
C ILE A 93 11.31 -7.01 2.49
N GLN A 94 11.56 -6.81 3.80
CA GLN A 94 12.41 -7.69 4.60
C GLN A 94 11.89 -9.13 4.64
N LEU A 95 10.57 -9.32 4.76
CA LEU A 95 9.98 -10.67 4.76
C LEU A 95 10.09 -11.32 3.39
N ALA A 96 9.89 -10.57 2.31
CA ALA A 96 10.03 -11.08 0.95
C ALA A 96 11.46 -11.55 0.68
N ASP A 97 12.46 -10.74 1.04
CA ASP A 97 13.87 -11.12 0.95
C ASP A 97 14.19 -12.37 1.78
N ARG A 98 13.74 -12.39 3.04
CA ARG A 98 13.98 -13.51 3.95
C ARG A 98 13.38 -14.85 3.47
N LEU A 99 12.32 -14.79 2.67
CA LEU A 99 11.62 -15.92 2.07
C LEU A 99 12.05 -16.21 0.61
N ASP A 100 13.00 -15.45 0.06
CA ASP A 100 13.44 -15.52 -1.33
C ASP A 100 12.27 -15.34 -2.34
N LEU A 101 11.44 -14.31 -2.08
CA LEU A 101 10.27 -13.99 -2.89
C LEU A 101 10.49 -12.73 -3.74
N ASP A 102 10.20 -12.84 -5.04
CA ASP A 102 10.06 -11.69 -5.92
C ASP A 102 8.69 -11.03 -5.68
N MET A 103 8.70 -9.86 -5.05
CA MET A 103 7.50 -9.10 -4.69
C MET A 103 6.61 -8.80 -5.91
N TYR A 104 7.20 -8.43 -7.05
CA TYR A 104 6.45 -8.14 -8.26
C TYR A 104 5.70 -9.38 -8.73
N ARG A 105 6.38 -10.53 -8.79
CA ARG A 105 5.77 -11.79 -9.21
C ARG A 105 4.63 -12.22 -8.28
N ILE A 106 4.83 -12.20 -6.96
CA ILE A 106 3.79 -12.64 -6.02
C ILE A 106 2.55 -11.74 -6.08
N ILE A 107 2.73 -10.43 -6.30
CA ILE A 107 1.63 -9.47 -6.46
C ILE A 107 0.89 -9.73 -7.77
N MET A 108 1.59 -9.82 -8.90
CA MET A 108 0.97 -10.02 -10.21
C MET A 108 0.22 -11.35 -10.29
N ASP A 109 0.82 -12.42 -9.78
CA ASP A 109 0.19 -13.74 -9.73
C ASP A 109 -1.08 -13.73 -8.86
N LYS A 110 -1.03 -13.02 -7.72
CA LYS A 110 -2.21 -12.85 -6.85
C LYS A 110 -3.28 -12.00 -7.53
N LEU A 111 -2.90 -10.96 -8.25
CA LEU A 111 -3.81 -10.07 -8.96
C LEU A 111 -4.55 -10.82 -10.08
N HIS A 112 -3.85 -11.62 -10.89
CA HIS A 112 -4.48 -12.46 -11.93
C HIS A 112 -5.52 -13.40 -11.32
N ARG A 113 -5.16 -14.15 -10.27
CA ARG A 113 -6.11 -15.04 -9.56
C ARG A 113 -7.29 -14.29 -8.93
N THR A 114 -7.09 -13.03 -8.56
CA THR A 114 -8.15 -12.19 -7.97
C THR A 114 -9.07 -11.65 -9.06
N ALA A 115 -8.53 -11.24 -10.21
CA ALA A 115 -9.32 -10.82 -11.37
C ALA A 115 -10.21 -11.96 -11.90
N ASP A 116 -9.68 -13.18 -11.96
CA ASP A 116 -10.46 -14.38 -12.33
C ASP A 116 -11.62 -14.65 -11.36
N ARG A 117 -11.41 -14.34 -10.07
CA ARG A 117 -12.41 -14.51 -9.01
C ARG A 117 -13.45 -13.37 -8.99
N TYR A 118 -13.07 -12.17 -9.43
CA TYR A 118 -13.90 -10.98 -9.41
C TYR A 118 -13.95 -10.30 -10.79
N PRO A 119 -14.64 -10.89 -11.78
CA PRO A 119 -14.76 -10.29 -13.10
C PRO A 119 -15.46 -8.93 -13.04
N VAL A 120 -14.99 -7.97 -13.85
CA VAL A 120 -15.54 -6.60 -13.91
C VAL A 120 -17.05 -6.61 -14.13
N ALA A 121 -17.55 -7.48 -15.01
CA ALA A 121 -18.97 -7.60 -15.33
C ALA A 121 -19.87 -7.90 -14.12
N THR A 122 -19.33 -8.54 -13.06
CA THR A 122 -20.08 -8.98 -11.89
C THR A 122 -19.65 -8.31 -10.59
N SER A 123 -18.55 -7.58 -10.59
CA SER A 123 -17.92 -7.05 -9.37
C SER A 123 -17.68 -5.53 -9.40
N ASN A 124 -18.06 -4.83 -10.47
CA ASN A 124 -17.97 -3.37 -10.52
C ASN A 124 -18.93 -2.70 -9.51
N GLY A 125 -18.40 -1.77 -8.69
CA GLY A 125 -19.16 -1.02 -7.69
C GLY A 125 -19.71 -1.85 -6.51
N SER A 126 -19.28 -3.10 -6.35
CA SER A 126 -19.75 -3.98 -5.27
C SER A 126 -18.59 -4.57 -4.47
N SER A 127 -18.58 -4.33 -3.15
CA SER A 127 -17.65 -4.97 -2.21
C SER A 127 -18.12 -6.35 -1.73
N ARG A 128 -19.24 -6.87 -2.27
CA ARG A 128 -19.74 -8.18 -1.88
C ARG A 128 -18.72 -9.26 -2.26
N LYS A 129 -18.29 -10.05 -1.27
CA LYS A 129 -17.44 -11.23 -1.52
C LYS A 129 -18.09 -12.12 -2.56
N TYR A 130 -17.33 -12.46 -3.61
CA TYR A 130 -17.74 -13.43 -4.61
C TYR A 130 -17.97 -14.75 -3.91
N ARG A 131 -19.16 -15.31 -4.09
CA ARG A 131 -19.55 -16.61 -3.57
C ARG A 131 -19.71 -17.51 -4.80
N PRO A 132 -18.87 -18.54 -4.99
CA PRO A 132 -19.05 -19.47 -6.09
C PRO A 132 -20.47 -20.06 -6.03
N LEU A 133 -21.14 -20.16 -7.17
CA LEU A 133 -22.35 -20.98 -7.28
C LEU A 133 -21.94 -22.42 -6.96
N GLN A 134 -22.63 -23.02 -5.99
CA GLN A 134 -22.39 -24.39 -5.50
C GLN A 134 -22.66 -25.43 -6.59
#